data_AF-A0A8K0CK51-F1
#
_entry.id   AF-A0A8K0CK51-F1
#
_cell.length_a   1.000
_cell.length_b   1.000
_cell.length_c   1.000
_cell.angle_alpha   90.00
_cell.angle_beta   90.00
_cell.angle_gamma   90.00
#
_symmetry.space_group_name_H-M   'P 1'
#
loop_
_entity.id
_entity.type
_entity.pdbx_description
1 polymer ?
#
loop_
_entity_poly.entity_id
_entity_poly.type
_entity_poly.pdbx_seq_one_letter_code
_entity_poly.pdbx_strand_id
1 'polypeptide(L)'
;MDAYKTVIDGLGRAGYTIDRLMAELAHPCSRMVKKCFWQSEEVSCEDIFDSVRTSQGFCCAFNYYGTSKFMDNLDDPRKLQYQYVGGAGPNLGLRLFLDVEESQYVSSIRPSYGINVLVQDGFDYPDMDLIANTVLSTEELTISVTPRVYISTENLKYLSYAQRHCLFEDEGDLEWTSTYSYKTCITQCRVKAILEFCDCIPYHYPVKEPKRFCTLLDVPCLKSNRYKYNALEIMDNFFTTKDAQGLRKKIDKGVQCNCYPQCNELMFDFHIDRAKATPMIGFEFSNVSVVNIYYTNIGCIQTERDVYFTWDRILGNNYYVAFVPKNLPKLILASIGGLFGLCLGGSVISILECFYFFGRHLSRCKSVKPKPQYVRPASPPIYITDLQYYNHKHNLERRNYNDIQKHILSTGWRNY
;
A
#
# COMPACT_ATOMS: atom_id res chain seq x y z
N MET A 1 -7.57 -25.41 33.37
CA MET A 1 -6.12 -25.16 33.32
C MET A 1 -5.33 -26.36 33.82
N ASP A 2 -5.79 -27.04 34.89
CA ASP A 2 -5.10 -28.22 35.46
C ASP A 2 -4.88 -29.36 34.46
N ALA A 3 -5.85 -29.64 33.59
CA ALA A 3 -5.69 -30.64 32.52
C ALA A 3 -4.56 -30.28 31.53
N TYR A 4 -4.44 -29.01 31.12
CA TYR A 4 -3.36 -28.57 30.21
C TYR A 4 -2.00 -28.65 30.86
N LYS A 5 -1.91 -28.32 32.15
CA LYS A 5 -0.67 -28.43 32.91
C LYS A 5 -0.21 -29.88 33.02
N THR A 6 -1.10 -30.81 33.37
CA THR A 6 -0.77 -32.24 33.42
C THR A 6 -0.28 -32.78 32.08
N VAL A 7 -0.90 -32.39 30.97
CA VAL A 7 -0.48 -32.81 29.62
C VAL A 7 0.88 -32.23 29.26
N ILE A 8 1.10 -30.93 29.44
CA ILE A 8 2.37 -30.28 29.10
C ILE A 8 3.52 -30.80 29.99
N ASP A 9 3.28 -30.99 31.29
CA ASP A 9 4.28 -31.56 32.19
C ASP A 9 4.61 -33.02 31.80
N GLY A 10 3.62 -33.79 31.37
CA GLY A 10 3.80 -35.15 30.86
C GLY A 10 4.63 -35.18 29.57
N LEU A 11 4.30 -34.32 28.61
CA LEU A 11 5.05 -34.18 27.35
C LEU A 11 6.49 -33.70 27.60
N GLY A 12 6.67 -32.75 28.53
CA GLY A 12 7.98 -32.27 28.94
C GLY A 12 8.85 -33.38 29.56
N ARG A 13 8.28 -34.23 30.44
CA ARG A 13 8.98 -35.40 31.00
C ARG A 13 9.38 -36.43 29.95
N ALA A 14 8.60 -36.54 28.87
CA ALA A 14 8.92 -37.39 27.72
C ALA A 14 9.90 -36.75 26.72
N GLY A 15 10.38 -35.52 26.99
CA GLY A 15 11.34 -34.82 26.13
C GLY A 15 10.75 -34.21 24.87
N TYR A 16 9.43 -33.99 24.83
CA TYR A 16 8.76 -33.35 23.69
C TYR A 16 8.75 -31.82 23.81
N THR A 17 9.25 -31.15 22.77
CA THR A 17 9.04 -29.71 22.55
C THR A 17 7.83 -29.50 21.66
N ILE A 18 7.21 -28.30 21.71
CA ILE A 18 6.09 -27.95 20.82
C ILE A 18 6.49 -28.10 19.34
N ASP A 19 7.71 -27.68 19.00
CA ASP A 19 8.26 -27.80 17.64
C ASP A 19 8.27 -29.25 17.14
N ARG A 20 8.87 -30.14 17.94
CA ARG A 20 8.97 -31.57 17.65
C ARG A 20 7.59 -32.23 17.59
N LEU A 21 6.72 -31.90 18.55
CA LEU A 21 5.36 -32.44 18.61
C LEU A 21 4.57 -32.07 17.36
N MET A 22 4.61 -30.79 16.95
CA MET A 22 3.91 -30.34 15.74
C MET A 22 4.49 -30.97 14.47
N ALA A 23 5.80 -31.24 14.42
CA ALA A 23 6.43 -31.89 13.29
C ALA A 23 6.06 -33.39 13.18
N GLU A 24 6.01 -34.11 14.31
CA GLU A 24 5.61 -35.53 14.33
C GLU A 24 4.11 -35.74 14.07
N LEU A 25 3.27 -34.76 14.44
CA LEU A 25 1.82 -34.79 14.17
C LEU A 25 1.45 -34.25 12.78
N ALA A 26 2.39 -33.66 12.06
CA ALA A 26 2.12 -33.10 10.74
C ALA A 26 1.80 -34.21 9.73
N HIS A 27 0.84 -33.94 8.84
CA HIS A 27 0.61 -34.78 7.68
C HIS A 27 1.82 -34.63 6.72
N PRO A 28 2.55 -35.70 6.37
CA PRO A 28 3.75 -35.58 5.54
C PRO A 28 3.40 -35.28 4.07
N CYS A 29 4.17 -34.37 3.45
CA CYS A 29 3.94 -33.94 2.07
C CYS A 29 3.90 -35.10 1.06
N SER A 30 4.74 -36.12 1.24
CA SER A 30 4.80 -37.31 0.38
C SER A 30 3.54 -38.18 0.43
N ARG A 31 2.75 -38.10 1.51
CA ARG A 31 1.45 -38.78 1.59
C ARG A 31 0.33 -37.93 1.02
N MET A 32 0.36 -36.62 1.27
CA MET A 32 -0.68 -35.71 0.78
C MET A 32 -0.60 -35.48 -0.73
N VAL A 33 0.62 -35.30 -1.27
CA VAL A 33 0.86 -34.99 -2.69
C VAL A 33 1.43 -36.24 -3.37
N LYS A 34 0.57 -36.99 -4.06
CA LYS A 34 0.93 -38.30 -4.62
C LYS A 34 1.66 -38.19 -5.96
N LYS A 35 1.24 -37.28 -6.83
CA LYS A 35 1.89 -37.03 -8.13
C LYS A 35 1.92 -35.55 -8.46
N CYS A 36 3.01 -35.15 -9.10
CA CYS A 36 3.27 -33.77 -9.46
C CYS A 36 3.65 -33.70 -10.94
N PHE A 37 3.01 -32.77 -11.64
CA PHE A 37 3.35 -32.41 -13.00
C PHE A 37 3.73 -30.94 -13.03
N TRP A 38 4.90 -30.64 -13.57
CA TRP A 38 5.40 -29.29 -13.80
C TRP A 38 5.76 -29.15 -15.26
N GLN A 39 5.17 -28.17 -15.96
CA GLN A 39 5.41 -27.95 -17.39
C GLN A 39 5.20 -29.18 -18.29
N SER A 40 4.14 -29.95 -18.02
CA SER A 40 3.81 -31.22 -18.70
C SER A 40 4.76 -32.39 -18.42
N GLU A 41 5.74 -32.23 -17.55
CA GLU A 41 6.64 -33.31 -17.13
C GLU A 41 6.26 -33.83 -15.75
N GLU A 42 6.27 -35.15 -15.58
CA GLU A 42 6.10 -35.78 -14.26
C GLU A 42 7.40 -35.59 -13.47
N VAL A 43 7.30 -34.94 -12.32
CA VAL A 43 8.43 -34.62 -11.45
C VAL A 43 8.21 -35.23 -10.07
N SER A 44 9.31 -35.52 -9.37
CA SER A 44 9.23 -35.95 -7.98
C SER A 44 8.63 -34.84 -7.11
N CYS A 45 7.55 -35.13 -6.40
CA CYS A 45 6.93 -34.17 -5.48
C CYS A 45 7.86 -33.78 -4.32
N GLU A 46 8.73 -34.68 -3.89
CA GLU A 46 9.68 -34.44 -2.80
C GLU A 46 10.78 -33.44 -3.20
N ASP A 47 11.06 -33.30 -4.50
CA ASP A 47 12.12 -32.41 -5.01
C ASP A 47 11.64 -30.96 -5.17
N ILE A 48 10.33 -30.75 -5.32
CA ILE A 48 9.76 -29.43 -5.63
C ILE A 48 8.98 -28.80 -4.47
N PHE A 49 8.61 -29.59 -3.45
CA PHE A 49 7.85 -29.12 -2.29
C PHE A 49 8.69 -29.12 -1.02
N ASP A 50 8.69 -27.99 -0.34
CA ASP A 50 9.29 -27.83 0.98
C ASP A 50 8.24 -27.79 2.09
N SER A 51 8.61 -28.31 3.26
CA SER A 51 7.78 -28.21 4.46
C SER A 51 7.96 -26.85 5.14
N VAL A 52 6.87 -26.09 5.21
CA VAL A 52 6.83 -24.73 5.77
C VAL A 52 5.84 -24.64 6.93
N ARG A 53 6.11 -23.73 7.87
CA ARG A 53 5.21 -23.47 9.01
C ARG A 53 4.17 -22.43 8.62
N THR A 54 2.91 -22.68 8.97
CA THR A 54 1.78 -21.79 8.70
C THR A 54 0.80 -21.80 9.88
N SER A 55 -0.19 -20.90 9.89
CA SER A 55 -1.23 -20.87 10.92
C SER A 55 -2.05 -22.18 11.01
N GLN A 56 -2.02 -23.03 9.97
CA GLN A 56 -2.76 -24.30 9.90
C GLN A 56 -1.91 -25.53 10.25
N GLY A 57 -0.60 -25.40 10.49
CA GLY A 57 0.27 -26.57 10.62
C GLY A 57 1.59 -26.44 9.88
N PHE A 58 2.18 -27.59 9.63
CA PHE A 58 3.13 -27.73 8.54
C PHE A 58 2.37 -27.89 7.22
N CYS A 59 2.72 -27.08 6.23
CA CYS A 59 2.18 -27.13 4.88
C CYS A 59 3.30 -27.42 3.88
N CYS A 60 2.91 -27.82 2.66
CA CYS A 60 3.83 -28.08 1.56
C CYS A 60 3.81 -26.86 0.64
N ALA A 61 4.95 -26.22 0.45
CA ALA A 61 5.09 -25.04 -0.39
C ALA A 61 5.95 -25.35 -1.62
N PHE A 62 5.44 -24.96 -2.77
CA PHE A 62 6.16 -24.99 -4.04
C PHE A 62 6.64 -23.57 -4.35
N ASN A 63 7.90 -23.40 -4.77
CA ASN A 63 8.49 -22.13 -5.20
C ASN A 63 8.39 -21.00 -4.13
N TYR A 64 8.71 -21.33 -2.86
CA TYR A 64 8.60 -20.43 -1.71
C TYR A 64 9.96 -20.12 -1.06
N TYR A 65 10.21 -18.86 -0.73
CA TYR A 65 11.51 -18.34 -0.29
C TYR A 65 11.43 -17.41 0.93
N GLY A 66 10.24 -17.15 1.48
CA GLY A 66 10.01 -16.16 2.54
C GLY A 66 10.43 -16.55 3.97
N THR A 67 11.25 -17.60 4.19
CA THR A 67 11.68 -18.02 5.54
C THR A 67 13.19 -18.14 5.71
N SER A 68 13.67 -17.96 6.94
CA SER A 68 15.09 -17.93 7.30
C SER A 68 15.89 -19.19 6.97
N LYS A 69 15.25 -20.37 6.84
CA LYS A 69 15.91 -21.60 6.36
C LYS A 69 16.56 -21.42 4.98
N PHE A 70 15.99 -20.54 4.15
CA PHE A 70 16.54 -20.16 2.86
C PHE A 70 17.49 -18.96 2.96
N MET A 71 17.45 -18.21 4.06
CA MET A 71 18.35 -17.08 4.33
C MET A 71 19.71 -17.49 4.88
N ASP A 72 19.80 -18.54 5.71
CA ASP A 72 21.10 -19.09 6.14
C ASP A 72 21.88 -19.67 4.93
N ASN A 73 21.20 -19.90 3.80
CA ASN A 73 21.76 -20.31 2.52
C ASN A 73 21.92 -19.15 1.50
N LEU A 74 21.61 -17.89 1.86
CA LEU A 74 21.77 -16.73 0.97
C LEU A 74 23.24 -16.38 0.65
N ASP A 75 24.20 -16.94 1.39
CA ASP A 75 25.61 -16.84 1.06
C ASP A 75 25.98 -17.58 -0.25
N ASP A 76 25.09 -18.44 -0.77
CA ASP A 76 25.23 -19.07 -2.09
C ASP A 76 24.03 -18.72 -3.01
N PRO A 77 24.09 -17.60 -3.75
CA PRO A 77 23.06 -17.23 -4.73
C PRO A 77 22.85 -18.27 -5.85
N ARG A 78 23.69 -19.31 -5.94
CA ARG A 78 23.51 -20.44 -6.89
C ARG A 78 22.45 -21.46 -6.46
N LYS A 79 21.91 -21.37 -5.23
CA LYS A 79 20.90 -22.30 -4.71
C LYS A 79 19.45 -21.81 -4.79
N LEU A 80 19.20 -20.53 -5.04
CA LEU A 80 17.86 -20.01 -5.31
C LEU A 80 17.49 -20.26 -6.78
N GLN A 81 16.96 -21.45 -7.08
CA GLN A 81 16.44 -21.78 -8.40
C GLN A 81 14.96 -21.45 -8.49
N TYR A 82 14.67 -20.20 -8.86
CA TYR A 82 13.31 -19.80 -9.20
C TYR A 82 12.76 -20.66 -10.32
N GLN A 83 11.59 -21.26 -10.10
CA GLN A 83 10.89 -22.03 -11.11
C GLN A 83 10.00 -21.09 -11.93
N TYR A 84 10.31 -20.93 -13.21
CA TYR A 84 9.56 -20.11 -14.15
C TYR A 84 8.81 -20.98 -15.15
N VAL A 85 7.59 -20.58 -15.51
CA VAL A 85 6.84 -21.24 -16.58
C VAL A 85 7.38 -20.83 -17.96
N GLY A 86 7.44 -21.78 -18.90
CA GLY A 86 7.80 -21.51 -20.29
C GLY A 86 6.66 -20.97 -21.17
N GLY A 87 5.42 -20.92 -20.64
CA GLY A 87 4.26 -20.44 -21.38
C GLY A 87 2.98 -20.45 -20.54
N ALA A 88 1.83 -20.29 -21.22
CA ALA A 88 0.52 -20.21 -20.60
C ALA A 88 -0.37 -21.40 -20.97
N GLY A 89 -1.33 -21.71 -20.10
CA GLY A 89 -2.29 -22.78 -20.28
C GLY A 89 -2.11 -23.96 -19.31
N PRO A 90 -3.12 -24.85 -19.23
CA PRO A 90 -3.26 -25.84 -18.17
C PRO A 90 -2.16 -26.90 -18.13
N ASN A 91 -1.54 -27.19 -19.27
CA ASN A 91 -0.48 -28.20 -19.36
C ASN A 91 0.89 -27.65 -18.94
N LEU A 92 1.09 -26.33 -18.99
CA LEU A 92 2.37 -25.70 -18.66
C LEU A 92 2.47 -25.23 -17.20
N GLY A 93 1.38 -25.33 -16.45
CA GLY A 93 1.32 -24.98 -15.04
C GLY A 93 1.73 -26.12 -14.10
N LEU A 94 1.29 -26.00 -12.85
CA LEU A 94 1.43 -27.01 -11.82
C LEU A 94 0.14 -27.84 -11.75
N ARG A 95 0.25 -29.16 -11.93
CA ARG A 95 -0.86 -30.10 -11.75
C ARG A 95 -0.50 -31.10 -10.66
N LEU A 96 -1.37 -31.21 -9.65
CA LEU A 96 -1.16 -32.01 -8.46
C LEU A 96 -2.28 -33.04 -8.32
N PHE A 97 -1.89 -34.25 -7.94
CA PHE A 97 -2.81 -35.30 -7.51
C PHE A 97 -2.66 -35.47 -6.02
N LEU A 98 -3.73 -35.18 -5.29
CA LEU A 98 -3.75 -35.09 -3.84
C LEU A 98 -4.60 -36.18 -3.22
N ASP A 99 -4.14 -36.67 -2.08
CA ASP A 99 -4.90 -37.58 -1.21
C ASP A 99 -5.18 -36.88 0.11
N VAL A 100 -6.47 -36.70 0.41
CA VAL A 100 -6.93 -36.05 1.65
C VAL A 100 -6.76 -36.98 2.84
N GLU A 101 -6.74 -38.31 2.64
CA GLU A 101 -6.72 -39.32 3.70
C GLU A 101 -7.75 -39.07 4.82
N GLU A 102 -9.05 -39.10 4.46
CA GLU A 102 -10.17 -38.81 5.38
C GLU A 102 -10.12 -39.60 6.71
N SER A 103 -9.57 -40.81 6.69
CA SER A 103 -9.44 -41.68 7.88
C SER A 103 -8.46 -41.16 8.94
N GLN A 104 -7.55 -40.24 8.59
CA GLN A 104 -6.57 -39.67 9.52
C GLN A 104 -7.08 -38.41 10.25
N TYR A 105 -8.29 -37.95 9.95
CA TYR A 105 -8.87 -36.78 10.61
C TYR A 105 -9.38 -37.14 12.02
N VAL A 106 -8.63 -36.76 13.04
CA VAL A 106 -8.98 -37.05 14.45
C VAL A 106 -9.76 -35.92 15.13
N SER A 107 -9.42 -34.66 14.83
CA SER A 107 -10.01 -33.48 15.49
C SER A 107 -10.22 -32.33 14.50
N SER A 108 -11.20 -32.50 13.60
CA SER A 108 -11.51 -31.52 12.57
C SER A 108 -12.07 -30.22 13.17
N ILE A 109 -11.39 -29.11 12.90
CA ILE A 109 -11.87 -27.74 13.19
C ILE A 109 -12.93 -27.27 12.18
N ARG A 110 -13.06 -27.95 11.04
CA ARG A 110 -14.03 -27.66 9.98
C ARG A 110 -14.93 -28.89 9.74
N PRO A 111 -16.19 -28.70 9.33
CA PRO A 111 -17.12 -29.80 9.08
C PRO A 111 -16.91 -30.49 7.72
N SER A 112 -15.75 -30.35 7.08
CA SER A 112 -15.47 -30.86 5.74
C SER A 112 -14.03 -31.37 5.61
N TYR A 113 -13.84 -32.43 4.82
CA TYR A 113 -12.52 -32.93 4.43
C TYR A 113 -12.04 -32.22 3.16
N GLY A 114 -10.80 -31.75 3.19
CA GLY A 114 -10.21 -31.06 2.05
C GLY A 114 -8.86 -30.43 2.39
N ILE A 115 -8.18 -30.01 1.34
CA ILE A 115 -6.86 -29.38 1.39
C ILE A 115 -7.01 -27.91 0.99
N ASN A 116 -6.41 -27.01 1.76
CA ASN A 116 -6.40 -25.59 1.43
C ASN A 116 -5.20 -25.25 0.54
N VAL A 117 -5.47 -24.59 -0.57
CA VAL A 117 -4.48 -24.14 -1.56
C VAL A 117 -4.42 -22.61 -1.52
N LEU A 118 -3.22 -22.08 -1.26
CA LEU A 118 -2.91 -20.66 -1.27
C LEU A 118 -1.92 -20.38 -2.39
N VAL A 119 -2.28 -19.47 -3.29
CA VAL A 119 -1.37 -18.95 -4.33
C VAL A 119 -0.99 -17.52 -3.95
N GLN A 120 0.30 -17.26 -3.80
CA GLN A 120 0.81 -15.96 -3.36
C GLN A 120 2.24 -15.74 -3.87
N ASP A 121 2.82 -14.58 -3.56
CA ASP A 121 4.23 -14.28 -3.80
C ASP A 121 5.13 -15.22 -2.98
N GLY A 122 6.24 -15.67 -3.58
CA GLY A 122 7.19 -16.58 -2.94
C GLY A 122 7.93 -15.97 -1.74
N PHE A 123 7.96 -14.65 -1.60
CA PHE A 123 8.63 -13.95 -0.48
C PHE A 123 7.67 -13.55 0.64
N ASP A 124 6.36 -13.65 0.43
CA ASP A 124 5.33 -13.30 1.42
C ASP A 124 5.14 -14.41 2.45
N TYR A 125 5.08 -14.09 3.75
CA TYR A 125 4.70 -15.08 4.76
C TYR A 125 3.32 -15.71 4.45
N PRO A 126 3.19 -17.06 4.40
CA PRO A 126 1.96 -17.77 4.05
C PRO A 126 0.94 -17.73 5.19
N ASP A 127 0.15 -16.66 5.24
CA ASP A 127 -0.99 -16.54 6.15
C ASP A 127 -2.21 -17.29 5.57
N MET A 128 -2.40 -18.53 6.02
CA MET A 128 -3.49 -19.41 5.57
C MET A 128 -4.88 -18.97 6.06
N ASP A 129 -4.96 -17.95 6.93
CA ASP A 129 -6.24 -17.33 7.31
C ASP A 129 -6.74 -16.33 6.26
N LEU A 130 -5.94 -16.02 5.23
CA LEU A 130 -6.34 -15.24 4.06
C LEU A 130 -7.16 -16.09 3.06
N ILE A 131 -7.41 -15.56 1.86
CA ILE A 131 -8.22 -16.20 0.81
C ILE A 131 -7.48 -17.45 0.29
N ALA A 132 -7.65 -18.57 0.98
CA ALA A 132 -7.25 -19.90 0.54
C ALA A 132 -8.46 -20.63 -0.07
N ASN A 133 -8.24 -21.35 -1.15
CA ASN A 133 -9.26 -22.17 -1.79
C ASN A 133 -9.17 -23.60 -1.30
N THR A 134 -10.27 -24.17 -0.82
CA THR A 134 -10.31 -25.57 -0.42
C THR A 134 -10.66 -26.45 -1.61
N VAL A 135 -9.84 -27.47 -1.87
CA VAL A 135 -10.20 -28.62 -2.73
C VAL A 135 -10.73 -29.74 -1.83
N LEU A 136 -11.94 -30.20 -2.11
CA LEU A 136 -12.58 -31.29 -1.36
C LEU A 136 -12.12 -32.65 -1.91
N SER A 137 -12.39 -33.71 -1.13
CA SER A 137 -12.16 -35.08 -1.57
C SER A 137 -12.91 -35.36 -2.88
N THR A 138 -12.24 -35.97 -3.86
CA THR A 138 -12.78 -36.29 -5.21
C THR A 138 -13.24 -35.07 -6.01
N GLU A 139 -12.64 -33.91 -5.75
CA GLU A 139 -12.85 -32.67 -6.50
C GLU A 139 -11.64 -32.34 -7.38
N GLU A 140 -11.89 -31.77 -8.55
CA GLU A 140 -10.90 -31.09 -9.37
C GLU A 140 -11.06 -29.57 -9.20
N LEU A 141 -10.02 -28.93 -8.68
CA LEU A 141 -9.92 -27.49 -8.51
C LEU A 141 -8.96 -26.92 -9.56
N THR A 142 -9.47 -26.07 -10.44
CA THR A 142 -8.65 -25.37 -11.43
C THR A 142 -8.56 -23.88 -11.08
N ILE A 143 -7.34 -23.38 -10.94
CA ILE A 143 -7.02 -21.99 -10.62
C ILE A 143 -6.28 -21.38 -11.81
N SER A 144 -7.00 -20.57 -12.57
CA SER A 144 -6.46 -19.72 -13.62
C SER A 144 -5.91 -18.42 -13.02
N VAL A 145 -4.61 -18.17 -13.19
CA VAL A 145 -3.89 -17.04 -12.59
C VAL A 145 -3.62 -15.97 -13.64
N THR A 146 -3.93 -14.70 -13.30
CA THR A 146 -3.55 -13.53 -14.11
C THR A 146 -2.76 -12.55 -13.24
N PRO A 147 -1.45 -12.36 -13.49
CA PRO A 147 -0.62 -11.45 -12.71
C PRO A 147 -0.85 -9.99 -13.10
N ARG A 148 -0.87 -9.11 -12.09
CA ARG A 148 -0.85 -7.66 -12.22
C ARG A 148 0.37 -7.12 -11.50
N VAL A 149 1.13 -6.30 -12.21
CA VAL A 149 2.36 -5.73 -11.68
C VAL A 149 2.18 -4.22 -11.60
N TYR A 150 2.37 -3.66 -10.41
CA TYR A 150 2.48 -2.22 -10.21
C TYR A 150 3.94 -1.89 -9.98
N ILE A 151 4.53 -1.06 -10.83
CA ILE A 151 5.92 -0.62 -10.71
C ILE A 151 5.94 0.88 -10.49
N SER A 152 6.75 1.33 -9.54
CA SER A 152 7.01 2.74 -9.32
C SER A 152 8.29 3.17 -10.02
N THR A 153 8.31 4.36 -10.63
CA THR A 153 9.52 4.88 -11.29
C THR A 153 10.67 5.07 -10.30
N GLU A 154 11.91 4.97 -10.77
CA GLU A 154 13.09 5.21 -9.94
C GLU A 154 13.12 6.63 -9.35
N ASN A 155 12.42 7.58 -9.98
CA ASN A 155 12.29 8.94 -9.46
C ASN A 155 11.63 9.00 -8.07
N LEU A 156 10.80 8.00 -7.72
CA LEU A 156 10.23 7.91 -6.37
C LEU A 156 11.30 7.61 -5.29
N LYS A 157 12.46 7.04 -5.67
CA LYS A 157 13.55 6.80 -4.71
C LYS A 157 14.15 8.09 -4.16
N TYR A 158 14.06 9.21 -4.91
CA TYR A 158 14.53 10.52 -4.44
C TYR A 158 13.65 11.14 -3.34
N LEU A 159 12.43 10.64 -3.16
CA LEU A 159 11.53 11.08 -2.08
C LEU A 159 11.79 10.22 -0.83
N SER A 160 11.72 10.82 0.35
CA SER A 160 11.76 10.03 1.59
C SER A 160 10.52 9.12 1.70
N TYR A 161 10.65 7.98 2.39
CA TYR A 161 9.53 7.04 2.62
C TYR A 161 8.31 7.74 3.25
N ALA A 162 8.52 8.74 4.11
CA ALA A 162 7.46 9.53 4.73
C ALA A 162 6.67 10.41 3.73
N GLN A 163 7.28 10.83 2.62
CA GLN A 163 6.65 11.66 1.59
C GLN A 163 5.92 10.82 0.53
N ARG A 164 6.49 9.67 0.17
CA ARG A 164 5.91 8.76 -0.84
C ARG A 164 4.91 7.76 -0.28
N HIS A 165 4.90 7.56 1.05
CA HIS A 165 4.00 6.63 1.75
C HIS A 165 4.07 5.17 1.25
N CYS A 166 5.21 4.76 0.69
CA CYS A 166 5.51 3.39 0.29
C CYS A 166 7.00 3.08 0.51
N LEU A 167 7.32 1.79 0.63
CA LEU A 167 8.70 1.29 0.76
C LEU A 167 9.06 0.42 -0.43
N PHE A 168 10.29 0.52 -0.90
CA PHE A 168 10.86 -0.44 -1.84
C PHE A 168 11.32 -1.71 -1.13
N GLU A 169 11.52 -2.78 -1.89
CA GLU A 169 11.90 -4.11 -1.41
C GLU A 169 13.18 -4.10 -0.57
N ASP A 170 14.11 -3.19 -0.87
CA ASP A 170 15.44 -3.04 -0.26
C ASP A 170 15.47 -2.11 0.97
N GLU A 171 14.36 -1.44 1.29
CA GLU A 171 14.33 -0.37 2.30
C GLU A 171 13.72 -0.80 3.64
N GLY A 172 13.08 -1.97 3.68
CA GLY A 172 12.41 -2.47 4.88
C GLY A 172 13.34 -3.17 5.85
N ASP A 173 13.15 -2.93 7.15
CA ASP A 173 13.87 -3.60 8.22
C ASP A 173 13.06 -4.81 8.72
N LEU A 174 13.36 -6.00 8.17
CA LEU A 174 12.73 -7.27 8.51
C LEU A 174 13.77 -8.23 9.14
N GLU A 175 13.36 -8.91 10.21
CA GLU A 175 14.25 -9.78 11.00
C GLU A 175 14.56 -11.09 10.27
N TRP A 176 13.64 -11.59 9.44
CA TRP A 176 13.68 -12.95 8.89
C TRP A 176 13.54 -13.06 7.36
N THR A 177 13.33 -11.96 6.64
CA THR A 177 13.39 -11.90 5.16
C THR A 177 14.28 -10.73 4.72
N SER A 178 15.00 -10.87 3.59
CA SER A 178 15.77 -9.77 2.99
C SER A 178 14.91 -8.82 2.16
N THR A 179 13.78 -9.32 1.66
CA THR A 179 12.87 -8.59 0.78
C THR A 179 11.70 -8.05 1.60
N TYR A 180 11.48 -6.74 1.53
CA TYR A 180 10.36 -6.10 2.19
C TYR A 180 9.03 -6.44 1.50
N SER A 181 8.09 -6.96 2.30
CA SER A 181 6.69 -7.07 1.95
C SER A 181 5.82 -6.45 3.02
N TYR A 182 4.74 -5.81 2.61
CA TYR A 182 3.74 -5.27 3.55
C TYR A 182 3.19 -6.39 4.45
N LYS A 183 2.88 -7.56 3.88
CA LYS A 183 2.34 -8.70 4.63
C LYS A 183 3.35 -9.21 5.67
N THR A 184 4.61 -9.32 5.27
CA THR A 184 5.69 -9.77 6.16
C THR A 184 5.95 -8.77 7.29
N CYS A 185 5.92 -7.47 7.00
CA CYS A 185 6.02 -6.42 8.02
C CYS A 185 4.90 -6.49 9.06
N ILE A 186 3.65 -6.65 8.61
CA ILE A 186 2.50 -6.81 9.51
C ILE A 186 2.65 -8.06 10.37
N THR A 187 3.10 -9.17 9.80
CA THR A 187 3.39 -10.39 10.56
C THR A 187 4.47 -10.17 11.62
N GLN A 188 5.57 -9.48 11.30
CA GLN A 188 6.60 -9.10 12.27
C GLN A 188 6.06 -8.23 13.39
N CYS A 189 5.23 -7.25 13.06
CA CYS A 189 4.57 -6.41 14.05
C CYS A 189 3.68 -7.24 15.00
N ARG A 190 2.89 -8.19 14.44
CA ARG A 190 2.07 -9.11 15.23
C ARG A 190 2.92 -9.97 16.17
N VAL A 191 4.01 -10.54 15.69
CA VAL A 191 4.92 -11.35 16.51
C VAL A 191 5.51 -10.54 17.66
N LYS A 192 5.95 -9.30 17.41
CA LYS A 192 6.46 -8.39 18.44
C LYS A 192 5.41 -8.08 19.51
N ALA A 193 4.17 -7.81 19.11
CA ALA A 193 3.09 -7.55 20.05
C ALA A 193 2.71 -8.79 20.88
N ILE A 194 2.66 -9.97 20.27
CA ILE A 194 2.35 -11.21 21.00
C ILE A 194 3.46 -11.50 22.03
N LEU A 195 4.72 -11.27 21.66
CA LEU A 195 5.85 -11.40 22.57
C LEU A 195 5.74 -10.42 23.75
N GLU A 196 5.36 -9.17 23.52
CA GLU A 196 5.18 -8.17 24.58
C GLU A 196 4.00 -8.49 25.52
N PHE A 197 2.90 -9.05 25.00
CA PHE A 197 1.71 -9.35 25.80
C PHE A 197 1.75 -10.69 26.54
N CYS A 198 2.40 -11.71 25.96
CA CYS A 198 2.32 -13.09 26.45
C CYS A 198 3.69 -13.78 26.64
N ASP A 199 4.81 -13.09 26.42
CA ASP A 199 6.19 -13.60 26.59
C ASP A 199 6.44 -14.96 25.89
N CYS A 200 5.79 -15.17 24.74
CA CYS A 200 5.96 -16.36 23.91
C CYS A 200 5.60 -16.08 22.46
N ILE A 201 6.07 -16.92 21.54
CA ILE A 201 5.73 -16.84 20.12
C ILE A 201 4.98 -18.10 19.68
N PRO A 202 3.82 -18.00 19.01
CA PRO A 202 3.18 -19.16 18.40
C PRO A 202 4.11 -19.91 17.44
N TYR A 203 4.11 -21.24 17.48
CA TYR A 203 5.09 -22.06 16.75
C TYR A 203 5.13 -21.84 15.23
N HIS A 204 4.03 -21.36 14.65
CA HIS A 204 3.89 -21.18 13.20
C HIS A 204 4.66 -19.97 12.68
N TYR A 205 4.94 -18.98 13.52
CA TYR A 205 5.69 -17.81 13.09
C TYR A 205 7.18 -18.13 12.95
N PRO A 206 7.87 -17.52 11.97
CA PRO A 206 9.32 -17.64 11.84
C PRO A 206 10.01 -16.94 13.02
N VAL A 207 11.09 -17.54 13.53
CA VAL A 207 11.89 -16.96 14.61
C VAL A 207 13.37 -17.13 14.29
N LYS A 208 14.13 -16.03 14.30
CA LYS A 208 15.59 -16.02 14.06
C LYS A 208 16.41 -16.28 15.34
N GLU A 209 15.95 -15.74 16.46
CA GLU A 209 16.59 -15.90 17.78
C GLU A 209 15.92 -17.00 18.60
N PRO A 210 16.61 -17.66 19.54
CA PRO A 210 16.01 -18.68 20.40
C PRO A 210 15.02 -18.05 21.39
N LYS A 211 13.78 -17.84 20.94
CA LYS A 211 12.64 -17.40 21.76
C LYS A 211 11.75 -18.59 22.12
N ARG A 212 11.07 -18.51 23.26
CA ARG A 212 10.17 -19.57 23.74
C ARG A 212 8.93 -19.67 22.85
N PHE A 213 8.61 -20.87 22.38
CA PHE A 213 7.33 -21.15 21.73
C PHE A 213 6.19 -21.22 22.75
N CYS A 214 5.03 -20.66 22.40
CA CYS A 214 3.83 -20.73 23.22
C CYS A 214 3.36 -22.19 23.39
N THR A 215 2.92 -22.52 24.59
CA THR A 215 2.37 -23.82 24.97
C THR A 215 0.86 -23.73 25.21
N LEU A 216 0.22 -24.87 25.54
CA LEU A 216 -1.21 -24.89 25.92
C LEU A 216 -1.51 -24.03 27.16
N LEU A 217 -0.52 -23.76 28.01
CA LEU A 217 -0.66 -22.89 29.18
C LEU A 217 -0.81 -21.40 28.80
N ASP A 218 -0.28 -21.02 27.64
CA ASP A 218 -0.27 -19.63 27.16
C ASP A 218 -1.53 -19.30 26.33
N VAL A 219 -2.32 -20.31 25.94
CA VAL A 219 -3.56 -20.17 25.16
C VAL A 219 -4.56 -19.18 25.79
N PRO A 220 -4.79 -19.14 27.12
CA PRO A 220 -5.65 -18.13 27.73
C PRO A 220 -5.18 -16.70 27.44
N CYS A 221 -3.86 -16.43 27.50
CA CYS A 221 -3.28 -15.12 27.19
C CYS A 221 -3.46 -14.75 25.72
N LEU A 222 -3.15 -15.70 24.82
CA LEU A 222 -3.35 -15.51 23.38
C LEU A 222 -4.82 -15.20 23.07
N LYS A 223 -5.76 -15.93 23.68
CA LYS A 223 -7.19 -15.73 23.47
C LYS A 223 -7.69 -14.39 24.01
N SER A 224 -7.25 -13.97 25.20
CA SER A 224 -7.67 -12.70 25.80
C SER A 224 -7.14 -11.49 25.03
N ASN A 225 -5.93 -11.59 24.47
CA ASN A 225 -5.29 -10.50 23.72
C ASN A 225 -5.45 -10.62 22.20
N ARG A 226 -6.19 -11.63 21.71
CA ARG A 226 -6.36 -11.91 20.27
C ARG A 226 -6.78 -10.69 19.47
N TYR A 227 -7.74 -9.95 20.00
CA TYR A 227 -8.25 -8.76 19.32
C TYR A 227 -7.20 -7.64 19.26
N LYS A 228 -6.32 -7.52 20.26
CA LYS A 228 -5.32 -6.44 20.34
C LYS A 228 -4.26 -6.59 19.26
N TYR A 229 -3.68 -7.78 19.13
CA TYR A 229 -2.62 -8.01 18.15
C TYR A 229 -3.14 -8.29 16.74
N ASN A 230 -4.42 -8.68 16.57
CA ASN A 230 -5.02 -8.81 15.24
C ASN A 230 -5.61 -7.49 14.72
N ALA A 231 -6.09 -6.61 15.59
CA ALA A 231 -6.52 -5.28 15.20
C ALA A 231 -5.28 -4.41 14.93
N LEU A 232 -5.12 -3.99 13.69
CA LEU A 232 -4.17 -2.94 13.34
C LEU A 232 -4.82 -1.60 13.70
N GLU A 233 -4.12 -0.75 14.45
CA GLU A 233 -4.56 0.65 14.55
C GLU A 233 -4.49 1.29 13.17
N ILE A 234 -5.62 1.83 12.73
CA ILE A 234 -5.65 2.73 11.58
C ILE A 234 -4.78 3.93 11.95
N MET A 235 -3.73 4.19 11.18
CA MET A 235 -2.90 5.38 11.33
C MET A 235 -3.80 6.61 11.43
N ASP A 236 -3.71 7.35 12.54
CA ASP A 236 -4.57 8.47 12.95
C ASP A 236 -4.65 9.64 11.92
N ASN A 237 -3.84 9.61 10.86
CA ASN A 237 -3.67 10.70 9.91
C ASN A 237 -4.84 10.87 8.91
N PHE A 238 -5.82 9.95 8.86
CA PHE A 238 -6.94 10.02 7.90
C PHE A 238 -8.22 10.69 8.47
N PHE A 239 -8.33 10.89 9.79
CA PHE A 239 -9.54 11.44 10.43
C PHE A 239 -9.25 12.70 11.27
N THR A 240 -9.08 13.84 10.57
CA THR A 240 -8.96 15.18 11.15
C THR A 240 -10.31 15.82 11.49
N THR A 241 -11.27 15.09 12.06
CA THR A 241 -12.48 15.69 12.61
C THR A 241 -12.45 15.68 14.13
N LYS A 242 -12.59 16.88 14.71
CA LYS A 242 -12.59 17.12 16.16
C LYS A 242 -13.77 16.44 16.87
N ASP A 243 -14.81 16.04 16.13
CA ASP A 243 -16.03 15.44 16.66
C ASP A 243 -15.89 13.95 17.05
N ALA A 244 -14.81 13.27 16.65
CA ALA A 244 -14.59 11.87 16.97
C ALA A 244 -13.92 11.64 18.35
N GLN A 245 -13.59 12.67 19.13
CA GLN A 245 -12.91 12.53 20.43
C GLN A 245 -13.76 11.84 21.52
N GLY A 246 -15.09 11.86 21.41
CA GLY A 246 -16.01 11.20 22.34
C GLY A 246 -16.15 9.69 22.13
N LEU A 247 -16.09 9.21 20.87
CA LEU A 247 -16.11 7.77 20.55
C LEU A 247 -14.72 7.10 20.69
N ARG A 248 -13.64 7.90 20.67
CA ARG A 248 -12.23 7.44 20.67
C ARG A 248 -11.75 6.76 21.96
N LYS A 249 -12.46 6.88 23.09
CA LYS A 249 -12.00 6.33 24.39
C LYS A 249 -12.47 4.90 24.71
N LYS A 250 -13.26 4.28 23.84
CA LYS A 250 -13.90 2.98 24.12
C LYS A 250 -13.74 1.93 23.03
N ILE A 251 -12.96 2.23 21.99
CA ILE A 251 -12.51 1.23 21.02
C ILE A 251 -11.12 0.85 21.51
N ASP A 252 -10.97 -0.38 21.97
CA ASP A 252 -9.67 -0.86 22.39
C ASP A 252 -8.69 -0.71 21.21
N LYS A 253 -7.68 0.10 21.47
CA LYS A 253 -6.60 0.42 20.55
C LYS A 253 -5.87 -0.88 20.19
N GLY A 254 -5.79 -1.14 18.88
CA GLY A 254 -5.02 -2.25 18.34
C GLY A 254 -3.52 -2.02 18.51
N VAL A 255 -2.70 -2.81 17.84
CA VAL A 255 -1.25 -2.56 17.78
C VAL A 255 -0.94 -1.51 16.71
N GLN A 256 -0.11 -0.54 17.07
CA GLN A 256 0.42 0.45 16.13
C GLN A 256 1.58 -0.15 15.32
N CYS A 257 1.34 -0.41 14.03
CA CYS A 257 2.37 -0.93 13.12
C CYS A 257 2.78 0.14 12.11
N ASN A 258 4.09 0.46 12.04
CA ASN A 258 4.65 1.40 11.05
C ASN A 258 4.96 0.69 9.72
N CYS A 259 4.02 -0.08 9.19
CA CYS A 259 4.18 -0.81 7.93
C CYS A 259 3.57 0.01 6.78
N TYR A 260 4.39 0.37 5.79
CA TYR A 260 3.94 1.05 4.59
C TYR A 260 3.67 0.05 3.45
N PRO A 261 2.73 0.33 2.54
CA PRO A 261 2.56 -0.49 1.34
C PRO A 261 3.85 -0.51 0.51
N GLN A 262 4.02 -1.54 -0.32
CA GLN A 262 5.17 -1.61 -1.21
C GLN A 262 5.01 -0.64 -2.38
N CYS A 263 6.12 -0.04 -2.83
CA CYS A 263 6.11 0.81 -4.02
C CYS A 263 5.97 -0.02 -5.31
N ASN A 264 6.60 -1.20 -5.32
CA ASN A 264 6.41 -2.22 -6.34
C ASN A 264 5.54 -3.33 -5.77
N GLU A 265 4.50 -3.73 -6.48
CA GLU A 265 3.52 -4.68 -5.97
C GLU A 265 3.14 -5.69 -7.04
N LEU A 266 3.22 -6.98 -6.68
CA LEU A 266 2.75 -8.10 -7.49
C LEU A 266 1.43 -8.60 -6.91
N MET A 267 0.38 -8.55 -7.72
CA MET A 267 -0.94 -9.07 -7.36
C MET A 267 -1.35 -10.17 -8.33
N PHE A 268 -2.12 -11.13 -7.84
CA PHE A 268 -2.67 -12.21 -8.65
C PHE A 268 -4.19 -12.15 -8.64
N ASP A 269 -4.79 -12.08 -9.83
CA ASP A 269 -6.22 -12.35 -9.99
C ASP A 269 -6.43 -13.82 -10.26
N PHE A 270 -7.47 -14.38 -9.65
CA PHE A 270 -7.82 -15.79 -9.79
C PHE A 270 -9.18 -15.95 -10.43
N HIS A 271 -9.25 -16.84 -11.43
CA HIS A 271 -10.49 -17.43 -11.90
C HIS A 271 -10.51 -18.91 -11.49
N ILE A 272 -11.57 -19.32 -10.80
CA ILE A 272 -11.63 -20.62 -10.12
C ILE A 272 -12.76 -21.44 -10.72
N ASP A 273 -12.41 -22.61 -11.22
CA ASP A 273 -13.35 -23.60 -11.76
C ASP A 273 -13.28 -24.88 -10.94
N ARG A 274 -14.43 -25.51 -10.72
CA ARG A 274 -14.58 -26.72 -9.92
C ARG A 274 -15.30 -27.79 -10.72
N ALA A 275 -14.76 -29.00 -10.71
CA ALA A 275 -15.36 -30.17 -11.33
C ALA A 275 -15.26 -31.37 -10.38
N LYS A 276 -16.04 -32.41 -10.67
CA LYS A 276 -15.90 -33.68 -9.95
C LYS A 276 -14.75 -34.46 -10.56
N ALA A 277 -13.78 -34.86 -9.74
CA ALA A 277 -12.70 -35.72 -10.20
C ALA A 277 -13.24 -37.14 -10.42
N THR A 278 -13.00 -37.70 -11.61
CA THR A 278 -13.25 -39.11 -11.89
C THR A 278 -11.94 -39.88 -11.85
N PRO A 279 -11.94 -41.15 -11.39
CA PRO A 279 -10.75 -41.98 -11.41
C PRO A 279 -10.24 -42.13 -12.85
N MET A 280 -8.98 -41.74 -13.09
CA MET A 280 -8.35 -41.96 -14.39
C MET A 280 -7.92 -43.42 -14.52
N ILE A 281 -8.17 -44.02 -15.70
CA ILE A 281 -7.75 -45.39 -16.01
C ILE A 281 -6.21 -45.46 -15.90
N GLY A 282 -5.70 -46.38 -15.05
CA GLY A 282 -4.26 -46.53 -14.79
C GLY A 282 -3.74 -45.84 -13.52
N PHE A 283 -4.62 -45.20 -12.74
CA PHE A 283 -4.29 -44.70 -11.40
C PHE A 283 -4.78 -45.66 -10.32
N GLU A 284 -3.91 -45.95 -9.34
CA GLU A 284 -4.16 -46.95 -8.29
C GLU A 284 -5.05 -46.43 -7.16
N PHE A 285 -5.33 -45.12 -7.12
CA PHE A 285 -6.00 -44.44 -6.01
C PHE A 285 -7.46 -44.08 -6.38
N SER A 286 -8.42 -44.43 -5.51
CA SER A 286 -9.85 -44.19 -5.76
C SER A 286 -10.35 -42.80 -5.33
N ASN A 287 -9.71 -42.17 -4.34
CA ASN A 287 -10.18 -40.92 -3.70
C ASN A 287 -9.21 -39.76 -3.96
N VAL A 288 -8.84 -39.54 -5.22
CA VAL A 288 -7.87 -38.50 -5.59
C VAL A 288 -8.59 -37.19 -5.87
N SER A 289 -8.01 -36.12 -5.34
CA SER A 289 -8.41 -34.75 -5.67
C SER A 289 -7.36 -34.15 -6.58
N VAL A 290 -7.76 -33.33 -7.54
CA VAL A 290 -6.85 -32.77 -8.54
C VAL A 290 -6.80 -31.26 -8.37
N VAL A 291 -5.59 -30.69 -8.39
CA VAL A 291 -5.40 -29.24 -8.38
C VAL A 291 -4.59 -28.84 -9.61
N ASN A 292 -5.15 -27.97 -10.44
CA ASN A 292 -4.49 -27.41 -11.61
C ASN A 292 -4.28 -25.91 -11.39
N ILE A 293 -3.05 -25.42 -11.45
CA ILE A 293 -2.71 -24.01 -11.31
C ILE A 293 -1.91 -23.59 -12.52
N TYR A 294 -2.39 -22.61 -13.29
CA TYR A 294 -1.70 -22.16 -14.49
C TYR A 294 -1.96 -20.69 -14.79
N TYR A 295 -1.06 -20.10 -15.57
CA TYR A 295 -1.22 -18.75 -16.09
C TYR A 295 -2.12 -18.74 -17.33
N THR A 296 -3.08 -17.82 -17.38
CA THR A 296 -4.01 -17.66 -18.51
C THR A 296 -3.33 -17.09 -19.75
N ASN A 297 -2.33 -16.23 -19.55
CA ASN A 297 -1.55 -15.57 -20.57
C ASN A 297 -0.07 -15.49 -20.14
N ILE A 298 0.83 -15.45 -21.12
CA ILE A 298 2.28 -15.29 -20.91
C ILE A 298 2.58 -13.84 -20.50
N GLY A 299 1.79 -12.88 -21.00
CA GLY A 299 1.89 -11.47 -20.63
C GLY A 299 1.24 -11.14 -19.29
N CYS A 300 1.69 -10.05 -18.69
CA CYS A 300 1.07 -9.45 -17.51
C CYS A 300 0.63 -8.01 -17.80
N ILE A 301 -0.34 -7.51 -17.03
CA ILE A 301 -0.70 -6.09 -17.07
C ILE A 301 0.25 -5.36 -16.12
N GLN A 302 1.13 -4.54 -16.68
CA GLN A 302 2.03 -3.68 -15.92
C GLN A 302 1.47 -2.25 -15.85
N THR A 303 1.31 -1.73 -14.64
CA THR A 303 0.90 -0.35 -14.38
C THR A 303 2.06 0.41 -13.76
N GLU A 304 2.49 1.47 -14.43
CA GLU A 304 3.57 2.33 -13.94
C GLU A 304 3.02 3.51 -13.15
N ARG A 305 3.58 3.75 -11.96
CA ARG A 305 3.25 4.88 -11.10
C ARG A 305 4.42 5.88 -11.15
N ASP A 306 4.15 7.08 -11.63
CA ASP A 306 5.14 8.16 -11.70
C ASP A 306 4.76 9.35 -10.81
N VAL A 307 5.75 10.18 -10.48
CA VAL A 307 5.57 11.37 -9.65
C VAL A 307 4.87 12.46 -10.45
N TYR A 308 3.61 12.70 -10.14
CA TYR A 308 2.86 13.84 -10.68
C TYR A 308 2.93 15.06 -9.75
N PHE A 309 3.43 16.18 -10.27
CA PHE A 309 3.50 17.46 -9.54
C PHE A 309 2.29 18.33 -9.87
N THR A 310 1.41 18.59 -8.90
CA THR A 310 0.33 19.58 -9.03
C THR A 310 0.75 20.96 -8.50
N TRP A 311 0.17 22.02 -9.07
CA TRP A 311 0.36 23.40 -8.61
C TRP A 311 0.03 23.58 -7.12
N ASP A 312 -0.95 22.83 -6.62
CA ASP A 312 -1.39 22.85 -5.21
C ASP A 312 -0.29 22.36 -4.26
N ARG A 313 0.60 21.46 -4.70
CA ARG A 313 1.79 21.02 -3.93
C ARG A 313 2.96 22.01 -4.00
N ILE A 314 3.02 22.83 -5.05
CA ILE A 314 4.08 23.82 -5.27
C ILE A 314 3.74 25.15 -4.57
N LEU A 315 2.45 25.52 -4.53
CA LEU A 315 1.95 26.79 -3.98
C LEU A 315 1.18 26.62 -2.66
N GLY A 316 0.98 25.38 -2.19
CA GLY A 316 0.16 25.05 -1.03
C GLY A 316 0.83 25.35 0.30
N ASN A 317 0.16 26.19 1.10
CA ASN A 317 0.45 26.57 2.49
C ASN A 317 0.37 25.42 3.51
N ASN A 318 0.89 24.22 3.25
CA ASN A 318 1.00 23.19 4.27
C ASN A 318 2.39 22.54 4.28
N TYR A 319 2.96 22.60 5.48
CA TYR A 319 4.25 22.10 5.94
C TYR A 319 4.56 20.68 5.47
N TYR A 320 5.09 20.51 4.26
CA TYR A 320 6.01 19.44 3.91
C TYR A 320 6.98 19.97 2.86
N VAL A 321 8.26 19.88 3.20
CA VAL A 321 9.41 20.46 2.48
C VAL A 321 9.32 20.17 0.98
N ALA A 322 9.07 21.22 0.19
CA ALA A 322 9.19 21.19 -1.25
C ALA A 322 10.67 21.00 -1.61
N PHE A 323 11.09 19.75 -1.80
CA PHE A 323 12.37 19.49 -2.42
C PHE A 323 12.24 19.79 -3.91
N VAL A 324 12.82 20.91 -4.31
CA VAL A 324 12.86 21.40 -5.69
C VAL A 324 13.85 20.54 -6.47
N PRO A 325 13.44 19.67 -7.42
CA PRO A 325 14.39 18.93 -8.25
C PRO A 325 15.26 19.92 -9.03
N LYS A 326 16.54 19.57 -9.29
CA LYS A 326 17.50 20.46 -10.01
C LYS A 326 17.03 20.92 -11.40
N ASN A 327 16.01 20.26 -11.97
CA ASN A 327 15.40 20.60 -13.26
C ASN A 327 14.11 21.46 -13.13
N LEU A 328 13.63 21.74 -11.92
CA LEU A 328 12.46 22.59 -11.67
C LEU A 328 12.56 24.01 -12.26
N PRO A 329 13.71 24.71 -12.26
CA PRO A 329 13.75 26.03 -12.90
C PRO A 329 13.39 25.93 -14.38
N LYS A 330 13.81 24.88 -15.09
CA LYS A 330 13.46 24.68 -16.51
C LYS A 330 11.97 24.45 -16.72
N LEU A 331 11.34 23.63 -15.88
CA LEU A 331 9.91 23.33 -16.00
C LEU A 331 9.04 24.54 -15.63
N ILE A 332 9.38 25.24 -14.55
CA ILE A 332 8.69 26.47 -14.13
C ILE A 332 8.87 27.57 -15.18
N LEU A 333 10.09 27.76 -15.72
CA LEU A 333 10.35 28.74 -16.80
C LEU A 333 9.58 28.39 -18.08
N ALA A 334 9.47 27.11 -18.43
CA ALA A 334 8.72 26.67 -19.59
C ALA A 334 7.21 26.87 -19.42
N SER A 335 6.64 26.50 -18.27
CA SER A 335 5.20 26.66 -18.01
C SER A 335 4.79 28.13 -17.81
N ILE A 336 5.56 28.91 -17.05
CA ILE A 336 5.31 30.35 -16.87
C ILE A 336 5.55 31.10 -18.18
N GLY A 337 6.63 30.77 -18.90
CA GLY A 337 6.93 31.36 -20.21
C GLY A 337 5.85 31.05 -21.24
N GLY A 338 5.30 29.83 -21.23
CA GLY A 338 4.19 29.42 -22.07
C GLY A 338 2.89 30.18 -21.75
N LEU A 339 2.54 30.30 -20.47
CA LEU A 339 1.34 31.04 -20.04
C LEU A 339 1.46 32.54 -20.32
N PHE A 340 2.63 33.13 -20.04
CA PHE A 340 2.92 34.55 -20.27
C PHE A 340 2.98 34.88 -21.78
N GLY A 341 3.55 33.98 -22.58
CA GLY A 341 3.58 34.10 -24.04
C GLY A 341 2.19 33.95 -24.67
N LEU A 342 1.37 33.02 -24.19
CA LEU A 342 0.03 32.76 -24.74
C LEU A 342 -1.00 33.82 -24.31
N CYS A 343 -1.02 34.19 -23.03
CA CYS A 343 -2.06 35.07 -22.48
C CYS A 343 -1.72 36.57 -22.58
N LEU A 344 -0.44 36.93 -22.46
CA LEU A 344 0.01 38.33 -22.46
C LEU A 344 0.80 38.70 -23.72
N GLY A 345 1.15 37.73 -24.58
CA GLY A 345 1.96 37.97 -25.77
C GLY A 345 3.37 38.49 -25.46
N GLY A 346 3.81 38.36 -24.20
CA GLY A 346 5.05 38.93 -23.70
C GLY A 346 6.12 37.87 -23.51
N SER A 347 7.37 38.33 -23.39
CA SER A 347 8.48 37.49 -22.94
C SER A 347 9.19 38.14 -21.75
N VAL A 348 10.24 37.50 -21.23
CA VAL A 348 11.13 38.10 -20.22
C VAL A 348 11.68 39.46 -20.70
N ILE A 349 11.86 39.65 -22.01
CA ILE A 349 12.29 40.92 -22.59
C ILE A 349 11.24 42.01 -22.37
N SER A 350 9.95 41.68 -22.49
CA SER A 350 8.84 42.62 -22.25
C SER A 350 8.79 43.07 -20.78
N ILE A 351 9.15 42.19 -19.84
CA ILE A 351 9.25 42.53 -18.41
C ILE A 351 10.42 43.50 -18.17
N LEU A 352 11.58 43.24 -18.79
CA LEU A 352 12.74 44.13 -18.68
C LEU A 352 12.48 45.50 -19.31
N GLU A 353 11.76 45.57 -20.43
CA GLU A 353 11.34 46.84 -21.04
C GLU A 353 10.38 47.62 -20.14
N CYS A 354 9.42 46.94 -19.50
CA CYS A 354 8.57 47.57 -18.49
C CYS A 354 9.41 48.18 -17.35
N PHE A 355 10.34 47.42 -16.77
CA PHE A 355 11.20 47.95 -15.70
C PHE A 355 12.06 49.13 -16.16
N TYR A 356 12.61 49.07 -17.38
CA TYR A 356 13.36 50.18 -17.96
C TYR A 356 12.49 51.43 -18.15
N PHE A 357 11.27 51.27 -18.67
CA PHE A 357 10.35 52.39 -18.90
C PHE A 357 9.87 53.02 -17.57
N PHE A 358 9.43 52.20 -16.61
CA PHE A 358 9.01 52.67 -15.28
C PHE A 358 10.17 53.30 -14.50
N GLY A 359 11.37 52.70 -14.56
CA GLY A 359 12.58 53.25 -13.93
C GLY A 359 12.97 54.62 -14.50
N ARG A 360 12.89 54.77 -15.83
CA ARG A 360 13.13 56.06 -16.49
C ARG A 360 12.06 57.10 -16.16
N HIS A 361 10.80 56.69 -16.03
CA HIS A 361 9.70 57.58 -15.68
C HIS A 361 9.82 58.10 -14.23
N LEU A 362 10.11 57.21 -13.28
CA LEU A 362 10.37 57.55 -11.88
C LEU A 362 11.59 58.47 -11.71
N SER A 363 12.64 58.25 -12.53
CA SER A 363 13.84 59.11 -12.53
C SER A 363 13.55 60.51 -13.09
N ARG A 364 12.61 60.66 -14.03
CA ARG A 364 12.14 61.95 -14.54
C ARG A 364 11.31 62.72 -13.52
N CYS A 365 10.45 62.06 -12.74
CA CYS A 365 9.69 62.70 -11.66
C CYS A 365 10.58 63.30 -10.56
N LYS A 366 11.78 62.76 -10.34
CA LYS A 366 12.75 63.33 -9.38
C LYS A 366 13.49 64.58 -9.87
N SER A 367 13.32 64.99 -11.13
CA SER A 367 14.09 66.10 -11.74
C SER A 367 13.33 67.43 -11.89
N VAL A 368 12.14 67.57 -11.30
CA VAL A 368 11.45 68.87 -11.21
C VAL A 368 12.06 69.71 -10.08
N LYS A 369 13.02 70.58 -10.40
CA LYS A 369 13.46 71.65 -9.48
C LYS A 369 12.34 72.70 -9.33
N PRO A 370 12.05 73.22 -8.13
CA PRO A 370 11.06 74.28 -7.95
C PRO A 370 11.55 75.58 -8.60
N LYS A 371 10.68 76.26 -9.37
CA LYS A 371 10.94 77.60 -9.93
C LYS A 371 10.92 78.66 -8.81
N PRO A 372 11.76 79.72 -8.87
CA PRO A 372 11.75 80.78 -7.88
C PRO A 372 10.47 81.62 -7.96
N GLN A 373 9.94 81.99 -6.80
CA GLN A 373 8.75 82.84 -6.63
C GLN A 373 9.02 84.26 -7.13
N TYR A 374 8.14 84.77 -8.01
CA TYR A 374 8.07 86.16 -8.40
C TYR A 374 6.97 86.85 -7.56
N VAL A 375 7.35 87.79 -6.70
CA VAL A 375 6.43 88.59 -5.89
C VAL A 375 5.81 89.67 -6.79
N ARG A 376 4.46 89.74 -6.85
CA ARG A 376 3.76 90.93 -7.39
C ARG A 376 3.20 91.77 -6.24
N PRO A 377 3.28 93.11 -6.31
CA PRO A 377 2.71 93.99 -5.30
C PRO A 377 1.19 94.11 -5.43
N ALA A 378 0.56 94.40 -4.30
CA ALA A 378 -0.89 94.46 -4.10
C ALA A 378 -1.54 95.70 -4.73
N SER A 379 -2.79 95.55 -5.20
CA SER A 379 -3.72 96.65 -5.41
C SER A 379 -5.13 96.31 -4.86
N PRO A 380 -5.92 97.33 -4.42
CA PRO A 380 -7.08 97.18 -3.53
C PRO A 380 -8.42 97.02 -4.28
N PRO A 381 -9.59 96.91 -3.57
CA PRO A 381 -10.74 96.14 -4.02
C PRO A 381 -11.82 96.88 -4.84
N ILE A 382 -12.50 96.08 -5.66
CA ILE A 382 -13.92 96.03 -6.10
C ILE A 382 -14.82 97.26 -5.82
N TYR A 383 -15.52 97.73 -6.85
CA TYR A 383 -16.95 98.13 -6.77
C TYR A 383 -17.74 97.74 -8.04
N ILE A 384 -19.03 97.48 -7.79
CA ILE A 384 -20.06 96.78 -8.57
C ILE A 384 -20.84 97.75 -9.48
N THR A 385 -21.38 97.27 -10.62
CA THR A 385 -22.78 97.56 -11.02
C THR A 385 -23.30 96.56 -12.07
N ASP A 386 -24.59 96.27 -11.93
CA ASP A 386 -25.44 95.25 -12.57
C ASP A 386 -25.66 95.38 -14.09
N LEU A 387 -26.01 94.25 -14.73
CA LEU A 387 -27.30 94.08 -15.43
C LEU A 387 -27.47 92.63 -15.97
N GLN A 388 -28.44 91.94 -15.35
CA GLN A 388 -29.39 90.94 -15.88
C GLN A 388 -29.27 90.48 -17.36
N TYR A 389 -29.32 89.17 -17.62
CA TYR A 389 -30.55 88.41 -18.00
C TYR A 389 -30.23 87.03 -18.65
N TYR A 390 -31.03 86.03 -18.28
CA TYR A 390 -31.39 84.79 -19.00
C TYR A 390 -30.47 83.54 -19.09
N ASN A 391 -30.82 82.58 -18.22
CA ASN A 391 -31.29 81.21 -18.50
C ASN A 391 -30.38 80.12 -19.13
N HIS A 392 -30.25 79.06 -18.31
CA HIS A 392 -30.56 77.64 -18.58
C HIS A 392 -29.39 76.63 -18.65
N LYS A 393 -29.47 75.68 -17.69
CA LYS A 393 -29.09 74.24 -17.75
C LYS A 393 -27.61 73.86 -17.87
N HIS A 394 -27.00 73.43 -16.75
CA HIS A 394 -26.88 72.03 -16.31
C HIS A 394 -25.81 71.99 -15.22
N ASN A 395 -26.15 71.52 -14.02
CA ASN A 395 -25.21 71.44 -12.91
C ASN A 395 -25.45 70.15 -12.11
N LEU A 396 -24.32 69.55 -11.71
CA LEU A 396 -24.10 68.73 -10.50
C LEU A 396 -24.72 67.31 -10.54
N GLU A 397 -24.13 66.25 -9.99
CA GLU A 397 -23.33 66.05 -8.75
C GLU A 397 -22.39 64.84 -9.00
N ARG A 398 -21.08 64.79 -8.71
CA ARG A 398 -20.28 64.78 -7.46
C ARG A 398 -20.73 63.87 -6.30
N ARG A 399 -19.83 62.90 -6.04
CA ARG A 399 -19.48 62.18 -4.77
C ARG A 399 -20.24 60.87 -4.51
N ASN A 400 -19.55 59.72 -4.52
CA ASN A 400 -18.76 59.10 -3.42
C ASN A 400 -19.60 58.83 -2.17
N TYR A 401 -19.40 57.78 -1.38
CA TYR A 401 -18.73 56.47 -1.47
C TYR A 401 -19.13 55.86 -0.10
N ASN A 402 -19.52 54.59 -0.10
CA ASN A 402 -19.74 53.69 1.04
C ASN A 402 -21.02 53.77 1.88
N ASP A 403 -21.44 52.54 2.22
CA ASP A 403 -22.43 52.10 3.21
C ASP A 403 -23.89 52.36 2.78
N ILE A 404 -24.77 51.36 2.68
CA ILE A 404 -25.05 50.34 3.69
C ILE A 404 -25.62 49.08 3.01
N GLN A 405 -24.96 47.97 3.32
CA GLN A 405 -25.47 46.61 3.55
C GLN A 405 -26.91 46.22 3.13
N LYS A 406 -26.95 45.03 2.50
CA LYS A 406 -27.94 43.94 2.65
C LYS A 406 -29.35 44.16 2.08
N HIS A 407 -29.63 43.47 0.97
CA HIS A 407 -30.73 42.48 0.87
C HIS A 407 -30.50 41.67 -0.42
N ILE A 408 -30.06 40.42 -0.32
CA ILE A 408 -30.91 39.21 -0.29
C ILE A 408 -31.70 39.03 -1.59
N LEU A 409 -31.24 38.03 -2.35
CA LEU A 409 -31.99 36.94 -3.01
C LEU A 409 -33.28 37.27 -3.77
N SER A 410 -33.40 36.56 -4.90
CA SER A 410 -34.58 36.36 -5.76
C SER A 410 -34.63 37.34 -6.94
N THR A 411 -34.10 36.96 -8.08
CA THR A 411 -34.79 36.13 -9.08
C THR A 411 -33.71 35.70 -10.08
N GLY A 412 -33.55 34.43 -10.43
CA GLY A 412 -34.53 33.61 -11.12
C GLY A 412 -34.04 33.40 -12.55
N TRP A 413 -33.31 32.29 -12.74
CA TRP A 413 -32.83 31.78 -14.02
C TRP A 413 -33.93 31.64 -15.08
N ARG A 414 -33.63 32.00 -16.34
CA ARG A 414 -34.13 31.29 -17.54
C ARG A 414 -33.39 31.72 -18.83
N ASN A 415 -32.93 30.70 -19.57
CA ASN A 415 -32.56 30.66 -21.00
C ASN A 415 -31.21 31.34 -21.33
N TYR A 416 -30.21 30.71 -21.96
CA TYR A 416 -30.13 29.60 -22.90
C TYR A 416 -28.95 28.67 -22.57
#